data_AF-A0A6G5RQQ5-F1
#
_entry.id   AF-A0A6G5RQQ5-F1
#
_cell.length_a   1.000
_cell.length_b   1.000
_cell.length_c   1.000
_cell.angle_alpha   90.00
_cell.angle_beta   90.00
_cell.angle_gamma   90.00
#
_symmetry.space_group_name_H-M   'P 1'
#
loop_
_entity.id
_entity.type
_entity.pdbx_description
1 polymer ?
#
loop_
_entity_poly.entity_id
_entity_poly.type
_entity_poly.pdbx_seq_one_letter_code
_entity_poly.pdbx_strand_id
1 'polypeptide(L)'
;MGLMLSPGDDDGASPDISWSYFGFSLFRQWLAEVEGFTLAEMDGFGGDRPWCSVSTTLTPLLDHPDDEGDLTPAQCVAMLPRLEAILDQQRRDDSDPVLLRRLDDLSQLVTVMRFCSGKDVGLIFG
;
A
#
# COMPACT_ATOMS: atom_id res chain seq x y z
N MET A 1 13.02 11.52 8.87
CA MET A 1 13.00 10.78 7.59
C MET A 1 11.70 10.00 7.57
N GLY A 2 11.00 10.05 6.45
CA GLY A 2 9.72 9.37 6.23
C GLY A 2 9.86 8.42 5.06
N LEU A 3 8.74 7.82 4.67
CA LEU A 3 8.61 7.04 3.44
C LEU A 3 7.87 7.88 2.40
N MET A 4 8.35 7.87 1.17
CA MET A 4 7.68 8.42 0.00
C MET A 4 7.48 7.32 -1.04
N LEU A 5 6.26 7.22 -1.56
CA LEU A 5 5.96 6.42 -2.74
C LEU A 5 5.74 7.35 -3.92
N SER A 6 6.59 7.21 -4.94
CA SER A 6 6.53 8.04 -6.14
C SER A 6 6.71 7.20 -7.41
N PRO A 7 6.17 7.66 -8.55
CA PRO A 7 6.45 7.05 -9.84
C PRO A 7 7.93 7.20 -10.21
N GLY A 8 8.53 6.14 -10.76
CA GLY A 8 9.91 6.14 -11.25
C GLY A 8 10.09 6.81 -12.61
N ASP A 9 9.41 7.94 -12.85
CA ASP A 9 9.46 8.68 -14.10
C ASP A 9 10.33 9.94 -14.07
N ASP A 10 11.04 10.18 -12.95
CA ASP A 10 11.89 11.34 -12.68
C ASP A 10 11.17 12.70 -12.89
N ASP A 11 9.84 12.72 -12.89
CA ASP A 11 9.02 13.91 -13.08
C ASP A 11 8.51 14.42 -11.72
N GLY A 12 9.01 15.59 -11.29
CA GLY A 12 8.59 16.22 -10.03
C GLY A 12 7.15 16.74 -10.01
N ALA A 13 6.41 16.64 -11.13
CA ALA A 13 4.97 16.92 -11.19
C ALA A 13 4.10 15.66 -10.99
N SER A 14 4.72 14.49 -10.91
CA SER A 14 4.04 13.22 -10.70
C SER A 14 3.39 13.15 -9.31
N PRO A 15 2.22 12.49 -9.18
CA PRO A 15 1.58 12.34 -7.89
C PRO A 15 2.43 11.45 -6.99
N ASP A 16 2.70 11.91 -5.78
CA ASP A 16 3.39 11.16 -4.74
C ASP A 16 2.53 11.07 -3.47
N ILE A 17 2.92 10.16 -2.58
CA ILE A 17 2.39 10.10 -1.24
C ILE A 17 3.52 9.89 -0.24
N SER A 18 3.43 10.58 0.89
CA SER A 18 4.42 10.50 1.96
C SER A 18 3.79 10.12 3.30
N TRP A 19 4.53 9.31 4.05
CA TRP A 19 4.20 8.93 5.42
C TRP A 19 5.41 9.12 6.33
N SER A 20 5.16 9.15 7.64
CA SER A 20 6.19 8.72 8.58
C SER A 20 6.30 7.20 8.55
N TYR A 21 7.47 6.62 8.87
CA TYR A 21 7.62 5.16 8.96
C TYR A 21 6.57 4.51 9.86
N PHE A 22 6.26 5.14 11.00
CA PHE A 22 5.19 4.68 11.89
C PHE A 22 3.80 4.81 11.27
N GLY A 23 3.55 5.89 10.51
CA GLY A 23 2.30 6.05 9.77
C GLY A 23 2.10 4.97 8.71
N PHE A 24 3.16 4.64 7.97
CA PHE A 24 3.13 3.60 6.96
C PHE A 24 3.00 2.19 7.56
N SER A 25 3.66 1.91 8.69
CA SER A 25 3.50 0.62 9.37
C SER A 25 2.07 0.42 9.87
N LEU A 26 1.45 1.46 10.44
CA LEU A 26 0.03 1.42 10.82
C LEU A 26 -0.90 1.26 9.62
N PHE A 27 -0.57 1.88 8.48
CA PHE A 27 -1.33 1.72 7.24
C PHE A 27 -1.26 0.27 6.73
N ARG A 28 -0.07 -0.33 6.68
CA ARG A 28 0.10 -1.74 6.28
C ARG A 28 -0.61 -2.70 7.23
N GLN A 29 -0.54 -2.43 8.54
CA GLN A 29 -1.26 -3.24 9.53
C GLN A 29 -2.77 -3.19 9.29
N TRP A 30 -3.33 -1.99 9.12
CA TRP A 30 -4.76 -1.83 8.83
C TRP A 30 -5.15 -2.54 7.53
N LEU A 31 -4.33 -2.44 6.48
CA LEU A 31 -4.60 -3.10 5.20
C LEU A 31 -4.61 -4.63 5.33
N ALA A 32 -3.68 -5.20 6.10
CA ALA A 32 -3.67 -6.64 6.41
C ALA A 32 -4.92 -7.08 7.19
N GLU A 33 -5.34 -6.29 8.18
CA GLU A 33 -6.56 -6.57 8.96
C GLU A 33 -7.81 -6.57 8.07
N VAL A 34 -7.90 -5.64 7.11
CA VAL A 34 -8.98 -5.62 6.12
C VAL A 34 -8.91 -6.83 5.16
N GLU A 35 -7.72 -7.30 4.81
CA GLU A 35 -7.52 -8.55 4.08
C GLU A 35 -7.86 -9.80 4.91
N GLY A 36 -8.07 -9.65 6.22
CA GLY A 36 -8.48 -10.73 7.14
C GLY A 36 -7.31 -11.47 7.78
N PHE A 37 -6.13 -10.86 7.87
CA PHE A 37 -5.00 -11.43 8.61
C PHE A 37 -4.23 -10.38 9.41
N THR A 38 -3.43 -10.81 10.37
CA THR A 38 -2.67 -9.91 11.23
C THR A 38 -1.23 -9.79 10.73
N LEU A 39 -0.81 -8.59 10.36
CA LEU A 39 0.54 -8.34 9.83
C LEU A 39 1.64 -8.76 10.81
N ALA A 40 1.45 -8.50 12.11
CA ALA A 40 2.43 -8.84 13.16
C ALA A 40 2.67 -10.36 13.32
N GLU A 41 1.80 -11.21 12.80
CA GLU A 41 2.01 -12.66 12.79
C GLU A 41 2.90 -13.12 11.63
N MET A 42 3.06 -12.28 10.59
CA MET A 42 3.79 -12.63 9.37
C MET A 42 5.30 -12.60 9.59
N ASP A 43 6.00 -13.47 8.87
CA ASP A 43 7.46 -13.47 8.79
C ASP A 43 7.96 -12.09 8.32
N GLY A 44 8.98 -11.57 9.00
CA GLY A 44 9.50 -10.19 8.80
C GLY A 44 8.83 -9.10 9.67
N PHE A 45 7.67 -9.38 10.29
CA PHE A 45 6.90 -8.40 11.07
C PHE A 45 6.77 -8.74 12.58
N GLY A 46 7.49 -9.78 13.02
CA GLY A 46 7.55 -10.21 14.42
C GLY A 46 7.04 -11.62 14.68
N GLY A 47 6.35 -12.23 13.71
CA GLY A 47 5.91 -13.62 13.76
C GLY A 47 6.68 -14.54 12.80
N ASP A 48 6.20 -15.77 12.67
CA ASP A 48 6.78 -16.85 11.88
C ASP A 48 5.81 -17.38 10.80
N ARG A 49 4.65 -16.73 10.61
CA ARG A 49 3.66 -17.14 9.62
C ARG A 49 4.16 -16.81 8.20
N PRO A 50 4.31 -17.80 7.31
CA PRO A 50 4.85 -17.55 5.99
C PRO A 50 3.82 -16.85 5.09
N TRP A 51 4.29 -15.95 4.21
CA TRP A 51 3.46 -15.24 3.24
C TRP A 51 2.71 -16.15 2.26
N CYS A 52 3.20 -17.35 2.00
CA CYS A 52 2.48 -18.34 1.19
C CYS A 52 1.20 -18.87 1.85
N SER A 53 1.00 -18.63 3.15
CA SER A 53 -0.21 -19.02 3.89
C SER A 53 -1.38 -18.04 3.76
N VAL A 54 -1.13 -16.84 3.22
CA VAL A 54 -2.16 -15.82 2.97
C VAL A 54 -2.37 -15.68 1.47
N SER A 55 -3.64 -15.64 1.05
CA SER A 55 -4.00 -15.47 -0.36
C SER A 55 -4.45 -14.04 -0.60
N THR A 56 -3.49 -13.11 -0.65
CA THR A 56 -3.74 -11.70 -0.96
C THR A 56 -2.96 -11.27 -2.19
N THR A 57 -3.57 -10.42 -3.03
CA THR A 57 -2.86 -9.76 -4.13
C THR A 57 -1.97 -8.63 -3.67
N LEU A 58 -2.12 -8.19 -2.41
CA LEU A 58 -1.41 -7.05 -1.82
C LEU A 58 -0.06 -7.43 -1.21
N THR A 59 0.35 -8.70 -1.26
CA THR A 59 1.64 -9.17 -0.75
C THR A 59 2.82 -8.30 -1.21
N PRO A 60 2.94 -7.92 -2.51
CA PRO A 60 4.06 -7.09 -2.94
C PRO A 60 4.16 -5.75 -2.23
N LEU A 61 3.04 -5.16 -1.82
CA LEU A 61 3.02 -3.89 -1.06
C LEU A 61 3.24 -4.12 0.44
N LEU A 62 2.67 -5.19 0.99
CA LEU A 62 2.71 -5.47 2.43
C LEU A 62 4.07 -6.01 2.87
N ASP A 63 4.68 -6.90 2.08
CA ASP A 63 5.98 -7.54 2.34
C ASP A 63 7.13 -6.82 1.60
N HIS A 64 6.96 -5.53 1.30
CA HIS A 64 8.02 -4.72 0.70
C HIS A 64 8.91 -4.08 1.78
N PRO A 65 10.24 -4.02 1.59
CA PRO A 65 11.11 -3.16 2.37
C PRO A 65 10.70 -1.68 2.26
N ASP A 66 10.96 -0.86 3.28
CA ASP A 66 10.55 0.55 3.25
C ASP A 66 11.53 1.44 2.47
N ASP A 67 12.77 1.04 2.35
CA ASP A 67 13.88 1.89 1.91
C ASP A 67 14.62 1.36 0.67
N GLU A 68 14.16 0.24 0.13
CA GLU A 68 14.77 -0.39 -1.04
C GLU A 68 13.73 -1.11 -1.90
N GLY A 69 13.90 -1.03 -3.22
CA GLY A 69 13.11 -1.74 -4.20
C GLY A 69 12.00 -0.90 -4.83
N ASP A 70 11.38 -1.49 -5.84
CA ASP A 70 10.27 -0.91 -6.58
C ASP A 70 9.16 -1.95 -6.81
N LEU A 71 7.93 -1.47 -6.87
CA LEU A 71 6.83 -2.26 -7.40
C LEU A 71 6.75 -2.06 -8.91
N THR A 72 6.80 -3.17 -9.63
CA THR A 72 6.63 -3.16 -11.07
C THR A 72 5.24 -2.62 -11.48
N PRO A 73 5.10 -2.04 -12.68
CA PRO A 73 3.80 -1.59 -13.19
C PRO A 73 2.75 -2.71 -13.14
N ALA A 74 3.15 -3.94 -13.46
CA ALA A 74 2.28 -5.11 -13.44
C ALA A 74 1.78 -5.45 -12.02
N GLN A 75 2.60 -5.29 -10.99
CA GLN A 75 2.19 -5.46 -9.60
C GLN A 75 1.19 -4.36 -9.19
N CYS A 76 1.46 -3.10 -9.54
CA CYS A 76 0.51 -2.01 -9.31
C CYS A 76 -0.86 -2.31 -9.95
N VAL A 77 -0.87 -2.74 -11.22
CA VAL A 77 -2.09 -3.15 -11.94
C VAL A 77 -2.83 -4.28 -11.23
N ALA A 78 -2.11 -5.31 -10.78
CA ALA A 78 -2.72 -6.45 -10.10
C ALA A 78 -3.34 -6.08 -8.75
N MET A 79 -2.78 -5.10 -8.04
CA MET A 79 -3.25 -4.66 -6.72
C MET A 79 -4.41 -3.67 -6.80
N LEU A 80 -4.45 -2.82 -7.84
CA LEU A 80 -5.45 -1.75 -7.98
C LEU A 80 -6.91 -2.21 -7.78
N PRO A 81 -7.40 -3.29 -8.43
CA PRO A 81 -8.78 -3.74 -8.23
C PRO A 81 -9.10 -4.10 -6.78
N ARG A 82 -8.11 -4.64 -6.05
CA ARG A 82 -8.29 -5.02 -4.65
C ARG A 82 -8.30 -3.80 -3.73
N LEU A 83 -7.39 -2.85 -3.94
CA LEU A 83 -7.33 -1.60 -3.18
C LEU A 83 -8.61 -0.75 -3.37
N GLU A 84 -9.12 -0.69 -4.60
CA GLU A 84 -10.39 0.00 -4.92
C GLU A 84 -11.59 -0.69 -4.26
N ALA A 85 -11.64 -2.03 -4.27
CA ALA A 85 -12.68 -2.77 -3.58
C ALA A 85 -12.66 -2.51 -2.06
N ILE A 86 -11.48 -2.40 -1.45
CA ILE A 86 -11.33 -2.04 -0.03
C ILE A 86 -11.86 -0.63 0.23
N LEU A 87 -11.48 0.35 -0.59
CA LEU A 87 -12.00 1.72 -0.48
C LEU A 87 -13.53 1.75 -0.51
N ASP A 88 -14.15 1.06 -1.46
CA ASP A 88 -15.61 1.02 -1.61
C ASP A 88 -16.32 0.30 -0.45
N GLN A 89 -15.67 -0.71 0.13
CA GLN A 89 -16.19 -1.43 1.29
C GLN A 89 -16.16 -0.57 2.56
N GLN A 90 -15.02 0.08 2.82
CA GLN A 90 -14.76 0.80 4.06
C GLN A 90 -15.41 2.19 4.08
N ARG A 91 -15.60 2.84 2.93
CA ARG A 91 -16.36 4.11 2.84
C ARG A 91 -17.81 4.03 3.33
N ARG A 92 -18.35 2.82 3.51
CA ARG A 92 -19.70 2.63 4.06
C ARG A 92 -19.75 2.75 5.59
N ASP A 93 -18.58 2.72 6.26
CA ASP A 93 -18.43 2.75 7.71
C ASP A 93 -17.75 4.06 8.16
N ASP A 94 -18.37 5.19 7.84
CA ASP A 94 -17.71 6.51 7.74
C ASP A 94 -17.62 7.30 9.07
N SER A 95 -17.56 6.61 10.22
CA SER A 95 -17.70 7.26 11.55
C SER A 95 -16.40 7.43 12.33
N ASP A 96 -15.31 6.75 11.95
CA ASP A 96 -14.03 6.79 12.69
C ASP A 96 -13.01 7.73 12.01
N PRO A 97 -12.54 8.80 12.70
CA PRO A 97 -11.52 9.70 12.15
C PRO A 97 -10.18 9.03 11.84
N VAL A 98 -9.82 7.93 12.54
CA VAL A 98 -8.61 7.16 12.22
C VAL A 98 -8.80 6.38 10.92
N LEU A 99 -9.99 5.79 10.72
CA LEU A 99 -10.33 5.11 9.47
C LEU A 99 -10.34 6.09 8.30
N LEU A 100 -10.92 7.29 8.46
CA LEU A 100 -10.92 8.34 7.45
C LEU A 100 -9.49 8.66 6.95
N ARG A 101 -8.51 8.73 7.87
CA ARG A 101 -7.12 8.94 7.49
C ARG A 101 -6.57 7.79 6.65
N ARG A 102 -6.89 6.54 6.99
CA ARG A 102 -6.46 5.36 6.23
C ARG A 102 -7.10 5.28 4.86
N LEU A 103 -8.35 5.72 4.73
CA LEU A 103 -9.03 5.82 3.45
C LEU A 103 -8.45 6.92 2.55
N ASP A 104 -8.05 8.05 3.13
CA ASP A 104 -7.33 9.11 2.41
C ASP A 104 -5.97 8.60 1.91
N ASP A 105 -5.19 7.97 2.80
CA ASP A 105 -3.89 7.36 2.47
C ASP A 105 -4.05 6.30 1.34
N LEU A 106 -5.08 5.44 1.43
CA LEU A 106 -5.38 4.41 0.42
C LEU A 106 -5.84 5.01 -0.92
N SER A 107 -6.66 6.06 -0.90
CA SER A 107 -7.15 6.76 -2.09
C SER A 107 -6.01 7.44 -2.85
N GLN A 108 -5.11 8.08 -2.11
CA GLN A 108 -3.89 8.66 -2.68
C GLN A 108 -2.96 7.56 -3.24
N LEU A 109 -2.75 6.46 -2.52
CA LEU A 109 -1.96 5.32 -3.02
C LEU A 109 -2.53 4.77 -4.34
N VAL A 110 -3.85 4.58 -4.43
CA VAL A 110 -4.52 4.15 -5.67
C VAL A 110 -4.28 5.14 -6.80
N THR A 111 -4.27 6.45 -6.52
CA THR A 111 -3.98 7.49 -7.50
C THR A 111 -2.55 7.36 -8.04
N VAL A 112 -1.56 7.20 -7.16
CA VAL A 112 -0.16 7.00 -7.56
C VAL A 112 0.02 5.70 -8.34
N MET A 113 -0.57 4.59 -7.88
CA MET A 113 -0.49 3.29 -8.58
C MET A 113 -1.16 3.32 -9.95
N ARG A 114 -2.30 4.02 -10.11
CA ARG A 114 -2.95 4.22 -11.42
C ARG A 114 -2.06 5.02 -12.36
N PHE A 115 -1.37 6.03 -11.84
CA PHE A 115 -0.43 6.82 -12.63
C PHE A 115 0.77 5.98 -13.09
N CYS A 116 1.37 5.21 -12.17
CA CYS A 116 2.45 4.27 -12.48
C CYS A 116 2.04 3.27 -13.57
N SER A 117 0.85 2.68 -13.41
CA SER A 117 0.26 1.78 -14.42
C SER A 117 0.03 2.47 -15.77
N GLY A 118 -0.48 3.70 -15.78
CA GLY A 118 -0.79 4.44 -17.01
C GLY A 118 0.45 4.87 -17.79
N LYS A 119 1.55 5.15 -17.09
CA LYS A 119 2.85 5.50 -17.68
C LYS A 119 3.78 4.30 -17.89
N ASP A 120 3.39 3.11 -17.45
CA ASP A 120 4.21 1.89 -17.46
C ASP A 120 5.56 2.07 -16.72
N VAL A 121 5.50 2.72 -15.55
CA VAL A 121 6.66 2.98 -14.68
C VAL A 121 6.48 2.30 -13.33
N GLY A 122 7.59 1.93 -12.69
CA GLY A 122 7.56 1.34 -11.35
C GLY A 122 7.18 2.37 -10.27
N LEU A 123 6.69 1.88 -9.14
CA LEU A 123 6.48 2.68 -7.92
C LEU A 123 7.71 2.51 -7.02
N ILE A 124 8.41 3.61 -6.77
CA ILE A 124 9.64 3.66 -5.99
C ILE A 124 9.33 3.92 -4.52
N PHE A 125 10.06 3.25 -3.62
CA PHE A 125 10.05 3.47 -2.18
C PHE A 125 11.31 4.28 -1.81
N GLY A 126 11.14 5.46 -1.21
CA GLY A 126 12.25 6.38 -0.89
C GLY A 126 12.02 7.31 0.29
#